data_AF-A0A9W8RSC1-F1
#
_entry.id   AF-A0A9W8RSC1-F1
#
_cell.length_a   1.000
_cell.length_b   1.000
_cell.length_c   1.000
_cell.angle_alpha   90.00
_cell.angle_beta   90.00
_cell.angle_gamma   90.00
#
_symmetry.space_group_name_H-M   'P 1'
#
loop_
_entity.id
_entity.type
_entity.pdbx_description
1 polymer ?
#
loop_
_entity_poly.entity_id
_entity_poly.type
_entity_poly.pdbx_seq_one_letter_code
_entity_poly.pdbx_strand_id
1 'polypeptide(L)'
;MELIDLPREIIAEIFSLECPILPREDIFSARLTCRELAEVLTPILFYRIRISPLIQDRDDFFSIASQPHLACLVRVIVWEELNGDLDDFEPIITPSGLNGPSFSEHHFFEELVANAKLLFGRTI
;
A
#
# COMPACT_ATOMS: atom_id res chain seq x y z
N MET A 1 -3.40 29.53 18.07
CA MET A 1 -3.47 29.24 16.64
C MET A 1 -3.61 27.75 16.55
N GLU A 2 -4.82 27.30 16.25
CA GLU A 2 -5.13 25.89 16.17
C GLU A 2 -4.77 25.37 14.78
N LEU A 3 -4.47 24.08 14.65
CA LEU A 3 -4.12 23.49 13.36
C LEU A 3 -5.28 23.62 12.34
N ILE A 4 -6.52 23.70 12.82
CA ILE A 4 -7.73 23.92 12.02
C ILE A 4 -7.80 25.31 11.37
N ASP A 5 -7.01 26.27 11.86
CA ASP A 5 -6.97 27.63 11.30
C ASP A 5 -6.08 27.69 10.03
N LEU A 6 -5.35 26.62 9.73
CA LEU A 6 -4.49 26.53 8.56
C LEU A 6 -5.28 26.15 7.30
N PRO A 7 -4.95 26.73 6.13
CA PRO A 7 -5.49 26.26 4.86
C PRO A 7 -5.18 24.79 4.63
N ARG A 8 -6.12 24.08 4.01
CA ARG A 8 -6.03 22.64 3.73
C ARG A 8 -4.76 22.30 2.93
N GLU A 9 -4.34 23.18 2.04
CA GLU A 9 -3.15 23.03 1.20
C GLU A 9 -1.88 22.99 2.05
N ILE A 10 -1.80 23.82 3.09
CA ILE A 10 -0.65 23.87 4.01
C ILE A 10 -0.61 22.60 4.85
N ILE A 11 -1.77 22.13 5.33
CA ILE A 11 -1.86 20.87 6.07
C ILE A 11 -1.42 19.71 5.15
N ALA A 12 -1.93 19.64 3.92
CA ALA A 12 -1.57 18.61 2.96
C ALA A 12 -0.05 18.60 2.66
N GLU A 13 0.58 19.76 2.58
CA GLU A 13 2.03 19.89 2.37
C GLU A 13 2.84 19.34 3.55
N ILE A 14 2.43 19.65 4.79
CA ILE A 14 3.08 19.13 6.01
C ILE A 14 3.07 17.59 6.02
N PHE A 15 1.99 16.99 5.53
CA PHE A 15 1.78 15.55 5.48
C PHE A 15 2.04 14.94 4.09
N SER A 16 2.74 15.66 3.21
CA SER A 16 2.97 15.23 1.82
C SER A 16 3.75 13.93 1.73
N LEU A 17 3.39 13.09 0.75
CA LEU A 17 4.09 11.83 0.46
C LEU A 17 5.40 12.03 -0.32
N GLU A 18 5.58 13.19 -0.98
CA GLU A 18 6.75 13.46 -1.83
C GLU A 18 7.97 13.86 -1.02
N CYS A 19 7.76 14.56 0.10
CA CYS A 19 8.78 14.92 1.08
C CYS A 19 8.23 14.66 2.49
N PRO A 20 8.16 13.39 2.92
CA PRO A 20 7.53 13.06 4.19
C PRO A 20 8.39 13.60 5.35
N ILE A 21 7.87 14.62 6.01
CA ILE A 21 8.43 15.14 7.27
C ILE A 21 8.18 14.15 8.41
N LEU A 22 7.06 13.41 8.33
CA LEU A 22 6.61 12.48 9.36
C LEU A 22 6.55 11.03 8.84
N PRO A 23 6.88 10.04 9.69
CA PRO A 23 6.60 8.63 9.44
C PRO A 23 5.11 8.38 9.16
N ARG A 24 4.81 7.39 8.31
CA ARG A 24 3.43 7.02 7.96
C ARG A 24 2.56 6.68 9.19
N GLU A 25 3.15 6.08 10.21
CA GLU A 25 2.49 5.74 11.49
C GLU A 25 2.01 6.99 12.25
N ASP A 26 2.81 8.05 12.24
CA ASP A 26 2.44 9.33 12.86
C ASP A 26 1.30 9.99 12.08
N ILE A 27 1.29 9.86 10.75
CA ILE A 27 0.18 10.35 9.92
C ILE A 27 -1.12 9.57 10.22
N PHE A 28 -1.03 8.25 10.41
CA PHE A 28 -2.17 7.43 10.86
C PHE A 28 -2.71 7.90 12.21
N SER A 29 -1.81 8.18 13.15
CA SER A 29 -2.19 8.67 14.49
C SER A 29 -2.80 10.07 14.41
N ALA A 30 -2.20 10.98 13.63
CA ALA A 30 -2.69 12.33 13.41
C ALA A 30 -4.11 12.32 12.83
N ARG A 31 -4.42 11.40 11.90
CA ARG A 31 -5.76 11.21 11.34
C ARG A 31 -6.83 10.96 12.40
N LEU A 32 -6.49 10.36 13.54
CA LEU A 32 -7.43 10.01 14.61
C LEU A 32 -7.68 11.14 15.60
N THR A 33 -6.97 12.26 15.50
CA THR A 33 -7.05 13.36 16.49
C THR A 33 -8.29 14.23 16.31
N CYS A 34 -8.66 14.56 15.06
CA CYS A 34 -9.88 15.31 14.74
C CYS A 34 -10.45 14.93 13.36
N ARG A 35 -11.69 15.35 13.12
CA ARG A 35 -12.41 15.02 11.89
C ARG A 35 -11.81 15.69 10.65
N GLU A 36 -11.38 16.95 10.78
CA GLU A 36 -10.78 17.71 9.70
C GLU A 36 -9.49 17.04 9.21
N LEU A 37 -8.64 16.59 10.14
CA LEU A 37 -7.45 15.79 9.81
C LEU A 37 -7.83 14.43 9.24
N ALA A 38 -8.90 13.80 9.71
CA ALA A 38 -9.40 12.57 9.08
C ALA A 38 -9.73 12.79 7.60
N GLU A 39 -10.43 13.88 7.26
CA GLU A 39 -10.84 14.20 5.90
C GLU A 39 -9.67 14.61 4.99
N VAL A 40 -8.59 15.17 5.54
CA VAL A 40 -7.39 15.56 4.77
C VAL A 40 -6.41 14.40 4.61
N LEU A 41 -6.16 13.64 5.69
CA LEU A 41 -5.12 12.63 5.74
C LEU A 41 -5.55 11.28 5.17
N THR A 42 -6.85 10.96 5.17
CA THR A 42 -7.33 9.68 4.59
C THR A 42 -6.97 9.57 3.10
N PRO A 43 -7.26 10.56 2.23
CA PRO A 43 -6.83 10.52 0.84
C PRO A 43 -5.32 10.38 0.67
N ILE A 44 -4.54 11.07 1.50
CA ILE A 44 -3.07 11.02 1.46
C ILE A 44 -2.56 9.61 1.83
N LEU A 45 -3.05 9.03 2.92
CA LEU A 45 -2.61 7.73 3.42
C LEU A 45 -2.93 6.56 2.49
N PHE A 46 -4.03 6.65 1.76
CA PHE A 46 -4.50 5.61 0.84
C PHE A 46 -4.21 5.92 -0.63
N TYR A 47 -3.63 7.09 -0.95
CA TYR A 47 -3.22 7.42 -2.32
C TYR A 47 -2.28 6.37 -2.91
N ARG A 48 -1.33 5.89 -2.09
CA ARG A 48 -0.35 4.88 -2.45
C ARG A 48 -0.41 3.70 -1.50
N ILE A 49 -0.61 2.51 -2.05
CA ILE A 49 -0.51 1.25 -1.31
C ILE A 49 0.73 0.48 -1.76
N ARG A 50 1.44 -0.11 -0.81
CA ARG A 50 2.64 -0.92 -1.03
C ARG A 50 2.28 -2.36 -0.72
N ILE A 51 2.71 -3.28 -1.56
CA ILE A 51 2.41 -4.70 -1.46
C ILE A 51 3.70 -5.46 -1.70
N SER A 52 4.02 -6.40 -0.82
CA SER A 52 5.13 -7.33 -1.02
C SER A 52 4.62 -8.76 -1.19
N PRO A 53 5.51 -9.74 -1.45
CA PRO A 53 5.16 -11.16 -1.40
C PRO A 53 4.60 -11.65 -0.05
N LEU A 54 4.74 -10.88 1.04
CA LEU A 54 4.24 -11.26 2.36
C LEU A 54 2.71 -11.45 2.35
N ILE A 55 2.25 -12.52 3.00
CA ILE A 55 0.82 -12.82 3.14
C ILE A 55 0.08 -11.66 3.82
N GLN A 56 0.68 -11.05 4.84
CA GLN A 56 0.08 -9.93 5.56
C GLN A 56 -0.22 -8.74 4.63
N ASP A 57 0.72 -8.38 3.75
CA ASP A 57 0.53 -7.26 2.82
C ASP A 57 -0.56 -7.56 1.78
N ARG A 58 -0.73 -8.83 1.41
CA ARG A 58 -1.82 -9.27 0.52
C ARG A 58 -3.17 -9.14 1.22
N ASP A 59 -3.27 -9.58 2.47
CA ASP A 59 -4.51 -9.49 3.25
C ASP A 59 -4.92 -8.03 3.48
N ASP A 60 -3.94 -7.17 3.80
CA ASP A 60 -4.16 -5.73 3.96
C ASP A 60 -4.62 -5.08 2.64
N PHE A 61 -4.03 -5.47 1.52
CA PHE A 61 -4.45 -5.03 0.19
C PHE A 61 -5.91 -5.38 -0.10
N PHE A 62 -6.31 -6.65 0.09
CA PHE A 62 -7.68 -7.07 -0.15
C PHE A 62 -8.67 -6.42 0.83
N SER A 63 -8.26 -6.21 2.08
CA SER A 63 -9.03 -5.46 3.06
C SER A 63 -9.34 -4.04 2.58
N ILE A 64 -8.34 -3.31 2.05
CA ILE A 64 -8.54 -1.97 1.47
C ILE A 64 -9.43 -2.04 0.22
N ALA A 65 -9.15 -2.97 -0.70
CA ALA A 65 -9.92 -3.13 -1.94
C ALA A 65 -11.40 -3.48 -1.68
N SER A 66 -11.69 -4.18 -0.58
CA SER A 66 -13.06 -4.52 -0.17
C SER A 66 -13.89 -3.33 0.33
N GLN A 67 -13.24 -2.18 0.60
CA GLN A 67 -13.86 -0.99 1.17
C GLN A 67 -13.98 0.10 0.10
N PRO A 68 -15.18 0.33 -0.49
CA PRO A 68 -15.32 1.25 -1.64
C PRO A 68 -14.84 2.68 -1.37
N HIS A 69 -15.02 3.16 -0.14
CA HIS A 69 -14.63 4.51 0.28
C HIS A 69 -13.11 4.70 0.46
N LEU A 70 -12.34 3.61 0.60
CA LEU A 70 -10.88 3.64 0.61
C LEU A 70 -10.33 3.29 -0.77
N ALA A 71 -10.90 2.28 -1.43
CA ALA A 71 -10.50 1.85 -2.76
C ALA A 71 -10.54 3.02 -3.77
N CYS A 72 -11.56 3.88 -3.69
CA CYS A 72 -11.68 5.04 -4.59
C CYS A 72 -10.58 6.09 -4.39
N LEU A 73 -9.82 6.05 -3.29
CA LEU A 73 -8.71 6.95 -2.98
C LEU A 73 -7.36 6.43 -3.49
N VAL A 74 -7.25 5.13 -3.76
CA VAL A 74 -6.03 4.50 -4.26
C VAL A 74 -5.76 4.95 -5.69
N ARG A 75 -4.55 5.42 -5.95
CA ARG A 75 -4.08 5.85 -7.28
C ARG A 75 -2.79 5.17 -7.70
N VAL A 76 -1.96 4.80 -6.72
CA VAL A 76 -0.66 4.17 -6.97
C VAL A 76 -0.57 2.87 -6.19
N ILE A 77 -0.29 1.78 -6.89
CA ILE A 77 0.04 0.48 -6.28
C ILE A 77 1.52 0.25 -6.54
N VAL A 78 2.28 -0.02 -5.49
CA VAL A 78 3.71 -0.30 -5.59
C VAL A 78 3.97 -1.70 -5.12
N TRP A 79 4.51 -2.51 -6.03
CA TRP A 79 5.06 -3.81 -5.70
C TRP A 79 6.45 -3.62 -5.10
N GLU A 80 6.61 -4.04 -3.86
CA GLU A 80 7.89 -4.12 -3.18
C GLU A 80 8.40 -5.53 -3.31
N GLU A 81 9.30 -5.72 -4.27
CA GLU A 81 10.09 -6.93 -4.34
C GLU A 81 10.95 -6.99 -3.08
N LEU A 82 10.74 -8.03 -2.27
CA LEU A 82 11.65 -8.33 -1.19
C LEU A 82 12.96 -8.74 -1.86
N ASN A 83 13.98 -7.87 -1.78
CA ASN A 83 15.35 -8.26 -2.04
C ASN A 83 15.72 -9.27 -0.97
N GLY A 84 15.33 -10.51 -1.22
CA GLY A 84 15.69 -11.61 -0.39
C GLY A 84 17.19 -11.80 -0.50
N ASP A 85 17.91 -11.63 0.59
CA ASP A 85 19.07 -12.48 0.87
C ASP A 85 18.55 -13.92 1.04
N LEU A 86 18.00 -14.49 -0.04
CA LEU A 86 17.50 -15.85 -0.13
C LEU A 86 18.63 -16.84 -0.47
N ASP A 87 19.86 -16.36 -0.57
CA ASP A 87 21.05 -17.20 -0.77
C ASP A 87 21.31 -18.16 0.41
N ASP A 88 20.70 -17.94 1.58
CA ASP A 88 20.86 -18.79 2.77
C ASP A 88 19.73 -19.84 2.98
N PHE A 89 18.71 -19.87 2.12
CA PHE A 89 17.72 -20.96 2.18
C PHE A 89 18.20 -22.14 1.33
N GLU A 90 18.94 -23.04 1.97
CA GLU A 90 19.32 -24.36 1.44
C GLU A 90 18.13 -25.00 0.70
N PRO A 91 18.28 -25.36 -0.59
CA PRO A 91 17.20 -25.91 -1.38
C PRO A 91 16.78 -27.26 -0.80
N ILE A 92 15.52 -27.38 -0.39
CA ILE A 92 14.91 -28.68 -0.10
C ILE A 92 14.91 -29.46 -1.43
N ILE A 93 15.84 -30.40 -1.55
CA ILE A 93 15.97 -31.29 -2.70
C ILE A 93 14.71 -32.15 -2.77
N THR A 94 13.75 -31.74 -3.60
CA THR A 94 12.70 -32.64 -4.09
C THR A 94 13.24 -33.41 -5.29
N PRO A 95 12.96 -34.73 -5.41
CA PRO A 95 13.56 -35.57 -6.43
C PRO A 95 12.85 -35.37 -7.77
N SER A 96 12.99 -34.20 -8.40
CA SER A 96 12.62 -33.90 -9.79
C SER A 96 13.23 -32.56 -10.20
N GLY A 97 14.36 -32.59 -10.91
CA GLY A 97 15.19 -31.43 -11.22
C GLY A 97 14.58 -30.40 -12.18
N LEU A 98 13.72 -29.53 -11.67
CA LEU A 98 13.34 -28.26 -12.29
C LEU A 98 13.52 -27.13 -11.26
N ASN A 99 14.74 -26.63 -11.14
CA ASN A 99 15.08 -25.54 -10.23
C ASN A 99 15.05 -24.20 -10.96
N GLY A 100 13.98 -23.44 -10.76
CA GLY A 100 13.92 -21.99 -10.86
C GLY A 100 13.16 -21.46 -9.64
N PRO A 101 13.33 -20.18 -9.24
CA PRO A 101 12.60 -19.63 -8.10
C PRO A 101 11.08 -19.77 -8.35
N SER A 102 10.37 -20.09 -7.28
CA SER A 102 8.99 -20.56 -7.25
C SER A 102 8.00 -19.70 -8.06
N PHE A 103 7.38 -20.34 -9.05
CA PHE A 103 6.33 -19.84 -9.96
C PHE A 103 5.10 -19.13 -9.32
N SER A 104 4.98 -19.06 -8.00
CA SER A 104 3.80 -18.54 -7.29
C SER A 104 3.78 -17.01 -7.14
N GLU A 105 4.93 -16.34 -7.09
CA GLU A 105 5.01 -14.89 -6.86
C GLU A 105 4.68 -14.09 -8.12
N HIS A 106 5.17 -14.56 -9.28
CA HIS A 106 4.85 -13.98 -10.57
C HIS A 106 3.36 -14.07 -10.90
N HIS A 107 2.72 -15.21 -10.62
CA HIS A 107 1.29 -15.38 -10.88
C HIS A 107 0.43 -14.39 -10.07
N PHE A 108 0.76 -14.16 -8.79
CA PHE A 108 0.06 -13.17 -7.98
C PHE A 108 0.25 -11.75 -8.52
N PHE A 109 1.48 -11.38 -8.90
CA PHE A 109 1.74 -10.06 -9.48
C PHE A 109 0.98 -9.85 -10.80
N GLU A 110 0.97 -10.85 -11.68
CA GLU A 110 0.21 -10.80 -12.94
C GLU A 110 -1.30 -10.70 -12.68
N GLU A 111 -1.82 -11.49 -11.73
CA GLU A 111 -3.22 -11.44 -11.32
C GLU A 111 -3.58 -10.08 -10.67
N LEU A 112 -2.69 -9.53 -9.83
CA LEU A 112 -2.82 -8.21 -9.24
C LEU A 112 -2.88 -7.14 -10.32
N VAL A 113 -1.96 -7.14 -11.30
CA VAL A 113 -1.95 -6.17 -12.40
C VAL A 113 -3.20 -6.31 -13.27
N ALA A 114 -3.64 -7.55 -13.54
CA ALA A 114 -4.84 -7.83 -14.30
C ALA A 114 -6.11 -7.34 -13.59
N ASN A 115 -6.18 -7.54 -12.28
CA ASN A 115 -7.36 -7.26 -11.47
C ASN A 115 -7.34 -5.87 -10.81
N ALA A 116 -6.21 -5.17 -10.73
CA ALA A 116 -6.11 -3.85 -10.08
C ALA A 116 -7.09 -2.85 -10.70
N LYS A 117 -7.29 -2.90 -12.03
CA LYS A 117 -8.29 -2.07 -12.71
C LYS A 117 -9.73 -2.45 -12.33
N LEU A 118 -10.01 -3.71 -12.01
CA LEU A 118 -11.33 -4.14 -11.55
C LEU A 118 -11.56 -3.76 -10.07
N LEU A 119 -10.51 -3.88 -9.26
CA LEU A 119 -10.54 -3.61 -7.83
C LEU A 119 -10.63 -2.11 -7.52
N PHE A 120 -9.95 -1.26 -8.31
CA PHE A 120 -9.86 0.18 -8.06
C PHE A 120 -10.42 1.07 -9.19
N GLY A 121 -10.76 0.50 -10.35
CA GLY A 121 -11.21 1.28 -11.53
C GLY A 121 -12.71 1.53 -11.62
N ARG A 122 -13.51 1.16 -10.60
CA ARG A 122 -14.94 1.54 -10.53
C ARG A 122 -15.11 2.91 -9.89
N THR A 123 -14.61 3.97 -10.52
CA THR A 123 -15.12 5.34 -10.29
C THR A 123 -14.70 6.27 -11.41
N ILE A 124 -15.45 6.25 -12.51
CA ILE A 124 -15.83 7.44 -13.29
C ILE A 124 -17.30 7.25 -13.67
#